data_AF-A0A1V4MR78-F1
#
_entry.id   AF-A0A1V4MR78-F1
#
_cell.length_a   1.000
_cell.length_b   1.000
_cell.length_c   1.000
_cell.angle_alpha   90.00
_cell.angle_beta   90.00
_cell.angle_gamma   90.00
#
_symmetry.space_group_name_H-M   'P 1'
#
loop_
_entity.id
_entity.type
_entity.pdbx_description
1 polymer ?
#
loop_
_entity_poly.entity_id
_entity_poly.type
_entity_poly.pdbx_seq_one_letter_code
_entity_poly.pdbx_strand_id
1 'polypeptide(L)'
;MPVFLGEEIMKYLEILLCLGVILINITGMNDMSAAWAAGPFNTDEHGLAIKGYDPVAYFKQEKSLKGSGEFTYRWSGAKWRFVSAEHLELFKSDPEKYAPQYGGY
;
A
#
# COMPACT_ATOMS: atom_id res chain seq x y z
N MET A 1 -48.60 -6.49 -29.95
CA MET A 1 -48.75 -6.30 -28.48
C MET A 1 -47.51 -6.89 -27.80
N PRO A 2 -47.02 -6.27 -26.72
CA PRO A 2 -45.62 -5.94 -26.53
C PRO A 2 -44.76 -7.11 -26.05
N VAL A 3 -43.73 -7.45 -26.84
CA VAL A 3 -42.60 -8.30 -26.39
C VAL A 3 -41.46 -7.43 -25.81
N PHE A 4 -41.56 -6.10 -25.98
CA PHE A 4 -40.57 -5.10 -25.60
C PHE A 4 -40.31 -4.96 -24.09
N LEU A 5 -41.19 -5.46 -23.23
CA LEU A 5 -41.01 -5.37 -21.78
C LEU A 5 -40.01 -6.42 -21.26
N GLY A 6 -39.89 -7.57 -21.94
CA GLY A 6 -39.03 -8.68 -21.50
C GLY A 6 -37.54 -8.41 -21.70
N GLU A 7 -37.16 -7.75 -22.80
CA GLU A 7 -35.75 -7.46 -23.12
C GLU A 7 -35.15 -6.40 -22.19
N GLU A 8 -35.92 -5.39 -21.78
CA GLU A 8 -35.47 -4.37 -20.84
C GLU A 8 -35.25 -4.94 -19.44
N ILE A 9 -36.17 -5.80 -18.96
CA ILE A 9 -36.03 -6.48 -17.66
C ILE A 9 -34.82 -7.41 -17.65
N MET A 10 -34.50 -8.04 -18.78
CA MET A 10 -33.34 -8.92 -18.93
C MET A 10 -32.02 -8.14 -18.86
N LYS A 11 -31.94 -6.93 -19.45
CA LYS A 11 -30.77 -6.04 -19.31
C LYS A 11 -30.53 -5.61 -17.87
N TYR A 12 -31.59 -5.28 -17.12
CA TYR A 12 -31.46 -4.92 -15.70
C TYR A 12 -30.96 -6.09 -14.85
N LEU A 13 -31.37 -7.32 -15.18
CA LEU A 13 -30.90 -8.54 -14.52
C LEU A 13 -29.42 -8.81 -14.79
N GLU A 14 -28.96 -8.60 -16.03
CA GLU A 14 -27.54 -8.71 -16.40
C GLU A 14 -26.68 -7.63 -15.72
N ILE A 15 -27.17 -6.39 -15.67
CA ILE A 15 -26.48 -5.28 -14.98
C ILE A 15 -26.37 -5.53 -13.47
N LEU A 16 -27.42 -6.08 -12.84
CA LEU A 16 -27.40 -6.47 -11.41
C LEU A 16 -26.42 -7.61 -11.12
N LEU A 17 -26.33 -8.60 -12.02
CA LEU A 17 -25.34 -9.67 -11.93
C LEU A 17 -23.90 -9.14 -12.08
N CYS A 18 -23.67 -8.19 -13.00
CA CYS A 18 -22.35 -7.54 -13.16
C CYS A 18 -21.94 -6.72 -11.93
N LEU A 19 -22.86 -5.95 -11.31
CA LEU A 19 -22.57 -5.20 -10.08
C LEU A 19 -22.23 -6.13 -8.91
N GLY A 20 -22.92 -7.27 -8.80
CA GLY A 20 -22.60 -8.30 -7.80
C GLY A 20 -21.20 -8.89 -7.97
N VAL A 21 -20.75 -9.13 -9.21
CA VAL A 21 -19.40 -9.63 -9.51
C VAL A 21 -18.31 -8.58 -9.18
N ILE A 22 -18.58 -7.30 -9.40
CA ILE A 22 -17.63 -6.21 -9.08
C ILE A 22 -17.41 -6.09 -7.57
N LEU A 23 -18.44 -6.31 -6.74
CA LEU A 23 -18.31 -6.25 -5.27
C LEU A 23 -17.51 -7.43 -4.67
N ILE A 24 -17.53 -8.60 -5.30
CA ILE A 24 -16.80 -9.80 -4.82
C ILE A 24 -15.28 -9.69 -5.09
N ASN A 25 -14.85 -8.88 -6.06
CA ASN A 25 -13.43 -8.71 -6.37
C ASN A 25 -12.67 -7.81 -5.38
N ILE A 26 -13.36 -7.10 -4.49
CA ILE A 26 -12.71 -6.17 -3.53
C ILE A 26 -12.30 -6.89 -2.23
N THR A 27 -12.87 -8.05 -1.92
CA THR A 27 -12.58 -8.81 -0.68
C THR A 27 -11.36 -9.73 -0.77
N GLY A 28 -10.73 -9.86 -1.95
CA GLY A 28 -9.66 -10.82 -2.22
C GLY A 28 -8.21 -10.34 -2.00
N MET A 29 -7.97 -9.18 -1.40
CA MET A 29 -6.60 -8.64 -1.20
C MET A 29 -6.02 -8.89 0.21
N ASN A 30 -6.44 -9.93 0.92
CA ASN A 30 -6.09 -10.11 2.34
C ASN A 30 -4.95 -11.07 2.67
N ASP A 31 -4.26 -11.66 1.68
CA ASP A 31 -3.10 -12.53 1.97
C ASP A 31 -1.82 -11.98 1.37
N MET A 32 -1.32 -10.90 1.97
CA MET A 32 0.05 -10.44 1.77
C MET A 32 0.97 -11.11 2.82
N SER A 33 0.99 -12.44 2.84
CA SER A 33 2.02 -13.18 3.58
C SER A 33 3.30 -13.10 2.76
N ALA A 34 4.11 -12.09 3.05
CA ALA A 34 5.43 -11.95 2.49
C ALA A 34 6.43 -12.63 3.44
N ALA A 35 7.00 -13.74 2.98
CA ALA A 35 8.23 -14.27 3.55
C ALA A 35 9.36 -13.31 3.15
N TRP A 36 9.79 -12.44 4.07
CA TRP A 36 10.81 -11.42 3.81
C TRP A 36 12.21 -12.01 4.04
N ALA A 37 13.03 -12.02 2.99
CA ALA A 37 14.48 -12.13 3.16
C ALA A 37 14.95 -10.91 3.96
N ALA A 38 15.76 -11.11 5.01
CA ALA A 38 16.35 -10.02 5.78
C ALA A 38 17.14 -9.10 4.84
N GLY A 39 16.54 -7.96 4.47
CA GLY A 39 17.15 -6.96 3.61
C GLY A 39 18.29 -6.22 4.32
N PRO A 40 19.00 -5.31 3.63
CA PRO A 40 20.09 -4.53 4.21
C PRO A 40 19.67 -3.51 5.29
N PHE A 41 18.38 -3.45 5.62
CA PHE A 41 17.80 -2.51 6.59
C PHE A 41 17.36 -3.23 7.85
N ASN A 42 17.47 -2.53 8.99
CA ASN A 42 16.91 -2.98 10.26
C ASN A 42 15.39 -3.05 10.11
N THR A 43 14.88 -4.28 10.01
CA THR A 43 13.46 -4.57 9.93
C THR A 43 12.98 -5.25 11.20
N ASP A 44 11.79 -4.88 11.64
CA ASP A 44 11.05 -5.59 12.69
C ASP A 44 10.58 -6.99 12.22
N GLU A 45 10.00 -7.79 13.13
CA GLU A 45 9.42 -9.12 12.85
C GLU A 45 8.41 -9.14 11.68
N HIS A 46 7.82 -7.99 11.35
CA HIS A 46 6.91 -7.82 10.21
C HIS A 46 7.56 -7.28 8.93
N GLY A 47 8.90 -7.20 8.85
CA GLY A 47 9.62 -6.66 7.69
C GLY A 47 9.56 -5.13 7.59
N LEU A 48 9.26 -4.44 8.70
CA LEU A 48 9.07 -2.99 8.73
C LEU A 48 10.39 -2.24 8.94
N ALA A 49 10.81 -1.47 7.95
CA ALA A 49 12.03 -0.66 7.97
C ALA A 49 12.01 0.33 9.14
N ILE A 50 13.16 0.49 9.80
CA ILE A 50 13.39 1.48 10.86
C ILE A 50 12.27 1.54 11.90
N LYS A 51 11.72 0.38 12.30
CA LYS A 51 10.61 0.25 13.27
C LYS A 51 9.34 1.04 12.91
N GLY A 52 9.17 1.36 11.62
CA GLY A 52 8.02 2.10 11.10
C GLY A 52 8.09 3.61 11.24
N TYR A 53 9.27 4.15 11.54
CA TYR A 53 9.49 5.58 11.46
C TYR A 53 9.59 6.04 10.01
N ASP A 54 9.30 7.32 9.79
CA ASP A 54 9.39 7.95 8.49
C ASP A 54 10.82 8.49 8.26
N PRO A 55 11.56 7.96 7.27
CA PRO A 55 12.90 8.43 6.98
C PRO A 55 12.91 9.88 6.48
N VAL A 56 11.94 10.28 5.64
CA VAL A 56 11.86 11.62 5.08
C VAL A 56 11.61 12.65 6.17
N ALA A 57 10.81 12.31 7.18
CA ALA A 57 10.61 13.18 8.35
C ALA A 57 11.91 13.44 9.11
N TYR A 58 12.78 12.44 9.23
CA TYR A 58 14.09 12.59 9.85
C TYR A 58 14.97 13.57 9.05
N PHE A 59 15.00 13.43 7.72
CA PHE A 59 15.78 14.33 6.85
C PHE A 59 15.22 15.76 6.74
N LYS A 60 13.90 15.92 6.67
CA LYS A 60 13.25 17.24 6.49
C LYS A 60 13.07 18.02 7.80
N GLN A 61 12.73 17.31 8.87
CA GLN A 61 12.22 17.93 10.11
C GLN A 61 13.09 17.60 11.33
N GLU A 62 14.17 16.83 11.14
CA GLU A 62 15.06 16.37 12.23
C GLU A 62 14.28 15.66 13.35
N LYS A 63 13.15 15.04 12.99
CA LYS A 63 12.20 14.41 13.92
C LYS A 63 11.92 12.99 13.50
N SER A 64 11.99 12.08 14.47
CA SER A 64 11.54 10.70 14.32
C SER A 64 10.02 10.63 14.46
N LEU A 65 9.32 10.85 13.34
CA LEU A 65 7.86 10.71 13.29
C LEU A 65 7.49 9.29 12.85
N LYS A 66 6.55 8.67 13.55
CA LYS A 66 6.05 7.33 13.20
C LYS A 66 5.13 7.43 11.99
N GLY A 67 5.45 6.69 10.92
CA GLY A 67 4.62 6.72 9.72
C GLY A 67 3.29 5.96 9.91
N SER A 68 2.30 6.31 9.10
CA SER A 68 1.00 5.63 9.06
C SER A 68 1.08 4.33 8.26
N GLY A 69 0.25 3.35 8.62
CA GLY A 69 0.05 2.14 7.82
C GLY A 69 -0.62 2.41 6.47
N GLU A 70 -1.25 3.58 6.31
CA GLU A 70 -1.90 4.02 5.07
C GLU A 70 -0.88 4.43 4.01
N PHE A 71 0.23 5.09 4.42
CA PHE A 71 1.29 5.52 3.52
C PHE A 71 2.46 4.55 3.64
N THR A 72 2.45 3.51 2.81
CA THR A 72 3.51 2.50 2.81
C THR A 72 4.15 2.32 1.44
N TYR A 73 5.45 2.00 1.45
CA TYR A 73 6.19 1.65 0.24
C TYR A 73 7.12 0.48 0.50
N ARG A 74 7.35 -0.32 -0.53
CA ARG A 74 8.35 -1.38 -0.47
C ARG A 74 9.57 -0.97 -1.26
N TRP A 75 10.72 -1.02 -0.61
CA TRP A 75 11.98 -0.74 -1.27
C TRP A 75 13.12 -1.47 -0.57
N SER A 76 14.03 -2.04 -1.37
CA SER A 76 15.20 -2.79 -0.92
C SER A 76 14.92 -3.86 0.14
N GLY A 77 13.87 -4.66 -0.08
CA GLY A 77 13.49 -5.78 0.79
C GLY A 77 12.80 -5.40 2.10
N ALA A 78 12.53 -4.11 2.35
CA ALA A 78 11.86 -3.65 3.56
C ALA A 78 10.57 -2.87 3.25
N LYS A 79 9.63 -2.87 4.20
CA LYS A 79 8.41 -2.06 4.17
C LYS A 79 8.65 -0.74 4.90
N TRP A 80 8.49 0.37 4.20
CA TRP A 80 8.64 1.72 4.71
C TRP A 80 7.27 2.33 5.02
N ARG A 81 7.20 3.15 6.07
CA ARG A 81 5.99 3.88 6.48
C ARG A 81 6.28 5.38 6.47
N PHE A 82 5.29 6.17 6.09
CA PHE A 82 5.42 7.61 5.96
C PHE A 82 4.29 8.32 6.70
N VAL A 83 4.54 9.53 7.18
CA VAL A 83 3.52 10.34 7.88
C VAL A 83 2.51 10.94 6.92
N SER A 84 2.86 11.08 5.64
CA SER A 84 2.02 11.71 4.62
C SER A 84 2.30 11.14 3.23
N ALA A 85 1.37 11.36 2.30
CA ALA A 85 1.56 11.04 0.88
C ALA A 85 2.76 11.80 0.28
N GLU A 86 3.00 13.05 0.68
CA GLU A 86 4.16 13.83 0.20
C GLU A 86 5.47 13.12 0.54
N HIS A 87 5.62 12.63 1.78
CA HIS A 87 6.83 11.93 2.20
C HIS A 87 7.01 10.60 1.45
N LEU A 88 5.91 9.88 1.20
CA LEU A 88 5.91 8.68 0.36
C LEU A 88 6.43 8.99 -1.06
N GLU A 89 5.98 10.07 -1.67
CA GLU A 89 6.42 10.48 -3.01
C GLU A 89 7.88 10.93 -3.05
N LEU A 90 8.32 11.69 -2.05
CA LEU A 90 9.73 12.08 -1.90
C LEU A 90 10.63 10.85 -1.79
N PHE A 91 10.25 9.88 -0.96
CA PHE A 91 11.01 8.65 -0.82
C PHE A 91 11.01 7.83 -2.11
N LYS A 92 9.88 7.74 -2.83
CA LYS A 92 9.82 7.06 -4.14
C LYS A 92 10.71 7.71 -5.19
N SER A 93 10.84 9.03 -5.14
CA SER A 93 11.65 9.79 -6.11
C SER A 93 13.13 9.53 -5.95
N ASP A 94 13.62 9.37 -4.70
CA ASP A 94 15.05 9.22 -4.44
C ASP A 94 15.31 8.43 -3.14
N PRO A 95 15.01 7.12 -3.11
CA PRO A 95 14.99 6.33 -1.89
C PRO A 95 16.39 6.20 -1.25
N GLU A 96 17.45 6.17 -2.05
CA GLU A 96 18.84 6.07 -1.57
C GLU A 96 19.28 7.29 -0.75
N LYS A 97 18.71 8.47 -1.02
CA LYS A 97 18.99 9.71 -0.28
C LYS A 97 18.31 9.76 1.08
N TYR A 98 17.13 9.16 1.20
CA TYR A 98 16.36 9.15 2.43
C TYR A 98 16.60 7.87 3.25
N ALA A 99 17.11 6.81 2.65
CA ALA A 99 17.47 5.61 3.37
C ALA A 99 18.71 5.85 4.27
N PRO A 100 18.73 5.32 5.50
CA PRO A 100 19.90 5.38 6.36
C PRO A 100 21.06 4.57 5.76
N GLN A 101 22.25 5.16 5.69
CA GLN A 101 23.43 4.56 5.05
C GLN A 101 23.92 3.27 5.74
N TYR A 102 23.65 3.10 7.02
CA TYR A 102 24.00 1.90 7.79
C TYR A 102 22.78 1.04 8.12
N GLY A 103 21.74 1.05 7.28
CA GLY A 103 20.57 0.20 7.47
C GLY A 103 19.67 0.58 8.67
N GLY A 104 20.05 1.56 9.49
CA GLY A 104 19.26 2.04 10.64
C GLY A 104 19.45 1.24 11.92
N TYR A 105 20.64 0.67 12.15
CA TYR A 105 21.08 0.12 13.44
C TYR A 105 21.32 1.19 14.51
#